data_AF-A0AAE7JRU1-F1
#
_entry.id   AF-A0AAE7JRU1-F1
#
_cell.length_a   1.000
_cell.length_b   1.000
_cell.length_c   1.000
_cell.angle_alpha   90.00
_cell.angle_beta   90.00
_cell.angle_gamma   90.00
#
_symmetry.space_group_name_H-M   'P 1'
#
loop_
_entity.id
_entity.type
_entity.pdbx_description
1 polymer ?
#
loop_
_entity_poly.entity_id
_entity_poly.type
_entity_poly.pdbx_seq_one_letter_code
_entity_poly.pdbx_strand_id
1 'polypeptide(L)'
;MEYFQYLVDHVESLAKLGSYFIVSCVICIGALKRMYFNHRYKSPKRVIKLITYLTKYEKYLDDKDITYTKMCINDEIMRSITKIPSAYNRKDLIFIFNNIEKKQYINVLYKVQNYIERESGHFYIRMKFGDANWFITRLMAFIMGVLFIAFMLLGAISIIENKNNLDYLTFLFMAVVMELTGLWAFSIFPTRKTIEKINIELAKFRAPD
;
A
#
# COMPACT_ATOMS: atom_id res chain seq x y z
N MET A 1 1.81 -36.34 -16.30
CA MET A 1 2.36 -36.33 -17.67
C MET A 1 1.45 -35.54 -18.61
N GLU A 2 0.16 -35.86 -18.71
CA GLU A 2 -0.79 -35.13 -19.59
C GLU A 2 -0.90 -33.62 -19.31
N TYR A 3 -1.02 -33.19 -18.04
CA TYR A 3 -1.05 -31.77 -17.70
C TYR A 3 0.26 -31.02 -18.04
N PHE A 4 1.38 -31.73 -18.07
CA PHE A 4 2.69 -31.16 -18.39
C PHE A 4 2.84 -31.00 -19.90
N GLN A 5 2.40 -31.99 -20.68
CA GLN A 5 2.30 -31.88 -22.14
C GLN A 5 1.31 -30.77 -22.55
N TYR A 6 0.16 -30.66 -21.88
CA TYR A 6 -0.79 -29.59 -22.14
C TYR A 6 -0.18 -28.18 -21.95
N LEU A 7 0.61 -27.99 -20.87
CA LEU A 7 1.34 -26.75 -20.62
C LEU A 7 2.38 -26.47 -21.71
N VAL A 8 3.14 -27.49 -22.12
CA VAL A 8 4.17 -27.42 -23.17
C VAL A 8 3.55 -27.07 -24.53
N ASP A 9 2.44 -27.71 -24.89
CA ASP A 9 1.73 -27.51 -26.15
C ASP A 9 1.08 -26.11 -26.24
N HIS A 10 0.78 -25.49 -25.10
CA HIS A 10 0.10 -24.19 -25.03
C HIS A 10 1.00 -23.06 -24.48
N VAL A 11 2.33 -23.23 -24.43
CA VAL A 11 3.28 -22.21 -23.92
C VAL A 11 3.09 -20.86 -24.60
N GLU A 12 2.89 -20.82 -25.92
CA GLU A 12 2.66 -19.54 -26.63
C GLU A 12 1.37 -18.84 -26.21
N SER A 13 0.30 -19.60 -25.99
CA SER A 13 -0.99 -19.07 -25.54
C SER A 13 -0.90 -18.53 -24.12
N LEU A 14 -0.21 -19.28 -23.23
CA LEU A 14 0.08 -18.88 -21.86
C LEU A 14 1.01 -17.66 -21.78
N ALA A 15 2.01 -17.58 -22.66
CA ALA A 15 2.92 -16.43 -22.76
C ALA A 15 2.19 -15.17 -23.25
N LYS A 16 1.26 -15.31 -24.22
CA LYS A 16 0.37 -14.21 -24.66
C LYS A 16 -0.57 -13.76 -23.55
N LEU A 17 -1.19 -14.69 -22.81
CA LEU A 17 -2.02 -14.35 -21.64
C LEU A 17 -1.22 -13.66 -20.54
N GLY A 18 0.00 -14.15 -20.28
CA GLY A 18 0.96 -13.52 -19.39
C GLY A 18 1.29 -12.10 -19.84
N SER A 19 1.59 -11.88 -21.12
CA SER A 19 1.95 -10.56 -21.64
C SER A 19 0.81 -9.54 -21.60
N TYR A 20 -0.44 -9.95 -21.85
CA TYR A 20 -1.61 -9.09 -21.63
C TYR A 20 -1.77 -8.70 -20.15
N PHE A 21 -1.49 -9.63 -19.24
CA PHE A 21 -1.50 -9.36 -17.80
C PHE A 21 -0.38 -8.38 -17.41
N ILE A 22 0.83 -8.52 -17.97
CA ILE A 22 1.97 -7.61 -17.76
C ILE A 22 1.64 -6.20 -18.22
N VAL A 23 1.16 -6.04 -19.46
CA VAL A 23 0.87 -4.72 -20.02
C VAL A 23 -0.15 -4.01 -19.13
N SER A 24 -1.18 -4.75 -18.69
CA SER A 24 -2.17 -4.25 -17.73
C SER A 24 -1.54 -3.85 -16.40
N CYS A 25 -0.66 -4.68 -15.82
CA CYS A 25 0.04 -4.38 -14.57
C CYS A 25 1.02 -3.19 -14.70
N VAL A 26 1.78 -3.07 -15.79
CA VAL A 26 2.73 -1.97 -16.03
C VAL A 26 1.98 -0.66 -16.24
N ILE A 27 0.86 -0.69 -16.98
CA ILE A 27 -0.02 0.48 -17.12
C ILE A 27 -0.59 0.87 -15.76
N CYS A 28 -1.06 -0.08 -14.94
CA CYS A 28 -1.56 0.18 -13.60
C CYS A 28 -0.48 0.74 -12.66
N ILE A 29 0.74 0.18 -12.65
CA ILE A 29 1.86 0.67 -11.84
C ILE A 29 2.30 2.06 -12.30
N GLY A 30 2.35 2.30 -13.62
CA GLY A 30 2.63 3.62 -14.20
C GLY A 30 1.57 4.65 -13.80
N ALA A 31 0.29 4.29 -13.85
CA ALA A 31 -0.82 5.12 -13.39
C ALA A 31 -0.73 5.40 -11.89
N LEU A 32 -0.46 4.38 -11.07
CA LEU A 32 -0.29 4.51 -9.61
C LEU A 32 0.92 5.39 -9.28
N LYS A 33 2.06 5.23 -9.96
CA LYS A 33 3.26 6.05 -9.77
C LYS A 33 2.99 7.50 -10.18
N ARG A 34 2.26 7.71 -11.28
CA ARG A 34 1.85 9.05 -11.74
C ARG A 34 0.87 9.71 -10.77
N MET A 35 -0.10 8.97 -10.23
CA MET A 35 -1.00 9.45 -9.18
C MET A 35 -0.24 9.75 -7.89
N TYR A 36 0.67 8.88 -7.47
CA TYR A 36 1.48 9.04 -6.28
C TYR A 36 2.41 10.27 -6.36
N PHE A 37 3.15 10.43 -7.46
CA PHE A 37 4.00 11.59 -7.69
C PHE A 37 3.18 12.88 -7.86
N ASN A 38 2.04 12.83 -8.56
CA ASN A 38 1.13 13.97 -8.66
C ASN A 38 0.49 14.36 -7.32
N HIS A 39 0.34 13.42 -6.39
CA HIS A 39 -0.20 13.69 -5.06
C HIS A 39 0.89 14.19 -4.09
N ARG A 40 2.12 13.65 -4.20
CA ARG A 40 3.24 13.94 -3.28
C ARG A 40 4.03 15.21 -3.62
N TYR A 41 4.07 15.64 -4.90
CA TYR A 41 4.95 16.74 -5.36
C TYR A 41 4.26 17.87 -6.13
N LYS A 42 2.93 17.87 -6.29
CA LYS A 42 2.26 19.08 -6.79
C LYS A 42 2.36 20.15 -5.69
N SER A 43 2.75 21.37 -6.07
CA SER A 43 2.51 22.55 -5.24
C SER A 43 1.05 22.55 -4.76
N PRO A 44 0.70 23.15 -3.62
CA PRO A 44 -0.61 23.02 -3.01
C PRO A 44 -1.68 23.81 -3.79
N LYS A 45 -1.78 23.62 -5.12
CA LYS A 45 -2.78 24.19 -6.03
C LYS A 45 -4.19 23.94 -5.52
N ARG A 46 -4.43 22.83 -4.84
CA ARG A 46 -5.71 22.54 -4.18
C ARG A 46 -5.96 23.47 -2.99
N VAL A 47 -5.00 23.61 -2.07
CA VAL A 47 -5.10 24.53 -0.92
C VAL A 47 -5.25 25.97 -1.38
N ILE A 48 -4.43 26.40 -2.33
CA ILE A 48 -4.50 27.76 -2.91
C ILE A 48 -5.87 28.00 -3.55
N LYS A 49 -6.41 27.03 -4.30
CA LYS A 49 -7.77 27.10 -4.86
C LYS A 49 -8.83 27.19 -3.75
N LEU A 50 -8.76 26.35 -2.73
CA LEU A 50 -9.72 26.36 -1.62
C LEU A 50 -9.69 27.69 -0.87
N ILE A 51 -8.50 28.23 -0.58
CA ILE A 51 -8.34 29.57 0.02
C ILE A 51 -8.93 30.64 -0.90
N THR A 52 -8.68 30.56 -2.21
CA THR A 52 -9.22 31.51 -3.20
C THR A 52 -10.75 31.44 -3.28
N TYR A 53 -11.33 30.24 -3.25
CA TYR A 53 -12.78 30.06 -3.28
C TYR A 53 -13.43 30.58 -2.00
N LEU A 54 -12.82 30.30 -0.85
CA LEU A 54 -13.26 30.84 0.43
C LEU A 54 -13.22 32.38 0.36
N THR A 55 -12.07 32.98 0.07
CA THR A 55 -11.92 34.45 0.03
C THR A 55 -12.80 35.17 -0.99
N LYS A 56 -13.10 34.58 -2.15
CA LYS A 56 -13.90 35.23 -3.20
C LYS A 56 -15.41 34.96 -3.08
N TYR A 57 -15.80 33.81 -2.55
CA TYR A 57 -17.18 33.33 -2.60
C TYR A 57 -17.76 33.01 -1.22
N GLU A 58 -17.09 33.36 -0.10
CA GLU A 58 -17.60 33.16 1.28
C GLU A 58 -19.04 33.63 1.44
N LYS A 59 -19.39 34.79 0.86
CA LYS A 59 -20.76 35.35 0.93
C LYS A 59 -21.86 34.51 0.26
N TYR A 60 -21.49 33.51 -0.54
CA TYR A 60 -22.41 32.60 -1.22
C TYR A 60 -22.41 31.20 -0.60
N LEU A 61 -21.62 30.99 0.46
CA LEU A 61 -21.48 29.72 1.14
C LEU A 61 -22.14 29.81 2.51
N ASP A 62 -22.78 28.71 2.91
CA ASP A 62 -23.36 28.57 4.23
C ASP A 62 -22.23 28.36 5.25
N ASP A 63 -22.48 28.71 6.53
CA ASP A 63 -21.49 28.57 7.61
C ASP A 63 -20.92 27.14 7.74
N LYS A 64 -21.74 26.14 7.41
CA LYS A 64 -21.34 24.72 7.39
C LYS A 64 -20.30 24.45 6.30
N ASP A 65 -20.51 24.98 5.10
CA ASP A 65 -19.61 24.80 3.95
C ASP A 65 -18.31 25.59 4.13
N ILE A 66 -18.39 26.77 4.72
CA ILE A 66 -17.23 27.57 5.13
C ILE A 66 -16.38 26.78 6.13
N THR A 67 -17.01 26.21 7.16
CA THR A 67 -16.35 25.40 8.18
C THR A 67 -15.69 24.16 7.58
N TYR A 68 -16.42 23.44 6.72
CA TYR A 68 -15.90 22.27 6.02
C TYR A 68 -14.72 22.60 5.11
N THR A 69 -14.78 23.72 4.39
CA THR A 69 -13.68 24.18 3.52
C THR A 69 -12.44 24.54 4.34
N LYS A 70 -12.60 25.25 5.47
CA LYS A 70 -11.51 25.52 6.42
C LYS A 70 -10.88 24.24 6.97
N MET A 71 -11.71 23.23 7.27
CA MET A 71 -11.23 21.90 7.69
C MET A 71 -10.41 21.22 6.59
N CYS A 72 -10.87 21.25 5.33
CA CYS A 72 -10.14 20.67 4.19
C CYS A 72 -8.79 21.36 3.96
N ILE A 73 -8.73 22.70 4.08
CA ILE A 73 -7.50 23.48 3.98
C ILE A 73 -6.51 23.04 5.07
N ASN A 74 -6.96 22.97 6.32
CA ASN A 74 -6.14 22.55 7.45
C ASN A 74 -5.64 21.10 7.26
N ASP A 75 -6.50 20.19 6.80
CA ASP A 75 -6.13 18.79 6.60
C ASP A 75 -4.98 18.64 5.60
N GLU A 76 -5.07 19.34 4.46
CA GLU A 76 -4.08 19.28 3.39
C GLU A 76 -2.74 19.94 3.80
N ILE A 77 -2.80 21.07 4.52
CA ILE A 77 -1.60 21.73 5.08
C ILE A 77 -0.90 20.79 6.06
N MET A 78 -1.65 20.24 7.01
CA MET A 78 -1.09 19.36 8.04
C MET A 78 -0.61 18.03 7.44
N ARG A 79 -1.23 17.51 6.38
CA ARG A 79 -0.71 16.38 5.57
C ARG A 79 0.66 16.70 5.00
N SER A 80 0.83 17.89 4.41
CA SER A 80 2.08 18.32 3.82
C SER A 80 3.21 18.47 4.85
N ILE A 81 2.89 18.99 6.05
CA ILE A 81 3.87 19.21 7.13
C ILE A 81 4.24 17.88 7.79
N THR A 82 3.25 17.11 8.21
CA THR A 82 3.44 15.91 9.03
C THR A 82 3.77 14.66 8.22
N LYS A 83 3.49 14.67 6.91
CA LYS A 83 3.55 13.51 6.00
C LYS A 83 2.60 12.39 6.41
N ILE A 84 1.60 12.66 7.26
CA ILE A 84 0.58 11.71 7.71
C ILE A 84 -0.61 11.75 6.73
N PRO A 85 -0.95 10.63 6.05
CA PRO A 85 -1.91 10.63 4.96
C PRO A 85 -3.37 10.75 5.41
N SER A 86 -3.71 10.50 6.68
CA SER A 86 -5.07 10.62 7.20
C SER A 86 -5.19 11.75 8.22
N ALA A 87 -6.36 12.39 8.26
CA ALA A 87 -6.75 13.32 9.33
C ALA A 87 -7.03 12.57 10.64
N TYR A 88 -7.54 11.34 10.52
CA TYR A 88 -7.99 10.50 11.62
C TYR A 88 -6.81 10.10 12.51
N ASN A 89 -6.95 10.31 13.83
CA ASN A 89 -5.91 10.07 14.84
C ASN A 89 -4.56 10.77 14.57
N ARG A 90 -4.51 11.80 13.73
CA ARG A 90 -3.23 12.46 13.36
C ARG A 90 -2.50 13.02 14.57
N LYS A 91 -3.21 13.70 15.48
CA LYS A 91 -2.61 14.28 16.70
C LYS A 91 -1.96 13.20 17.56
N ASP A 92 -2.68 12.10 17.76
CA ASP A 92 -2.24 10.94 18.52
C ASP A 92 -1.02 10.29 17.87
N LEU A 93 -1.03 10.15 16.55
CA LEU A 93 0.09 9.62 15.79
C LEU A 93 1.35 10.49 15.91
N ILE A 94 1.22 11.82 15.83
CA ILE A 94 2.34 12.76 16.04
C ILE A 94 2.92 12.60 17.45
N PHE A 95 2.04 12.54 18.46
CA PHE A 95 2.47 12.35 19.83
C PHE A 95 3.20 11.01 20.01
N ILE A 96 2.66 9.93 19.47
CA ILE A 96 3.30 8.61 19.47
C ILE A 96 4.67 8.67 18.78
N PHE A 97 4.79 9.33 17.63
CA PHE A 97 6.06 9.42 16.90
C PHE A 97 7.15 10.17 17.66
N ASN A 98 6.77 11.18 18.45
CA ASN A 98 7.70 11.93 19.26
C ASN A 98 8.18 11.12 20.48
N ASN A 99 7.31 10.29 21.07
CA ASN A 99 7.60 9.55 22.31
C ASN A 99 8.06 8.10 22.10
N ILE A 100 7.83 7.50 20.93
CA ILE A 100 8.25 6.12 20.65
C ILE A 100 9.77 6.03 20.50
N GLU A 101 10.38 5.08 21.22
CA GLU A 101 11.83 4.84 21.23
C GLU A 101 12.27 4.20 19.90
N LYS A 102 11.54 3.17 19.46
CA LYS A 102 11.85 2.37 18.28
C LYS A 102 11.17 2.95 17.05
N LYS A 103 11.89 3.85 16.40
CA LYS A 103 11.47 4.51 15.15
C LYS A 103 11.13 3.53 14.01
N GLN A 104 11.61 2.29 14.04
CA GLN A 104 11.26 1.25 13.05
C GLN A 104 9.75 0.96 12.96
N TYR A 105 8.98 1.22 14.02
CA TYR A 105 7.54 0.97 14.03
C TYR A 105 6.70 2.08 13.41
N ILE A 106 7.29 3.24 13.10
CA ILE A 106 6.59 4.39 12.50
C ILE A 106 5.87 4.00 11.22
N ASN A 107 6.53 3.24 10.34
CA ASN A 107 5.93 2.77 9.08
C ASN A 107 4.73 1.85 9.30
N VAL A 108 4.74 1.06 10.36
CA VAL A 108 3.62 0.18 10.72
C VAL A 108 2.47 1.00 11.33
N LEU A 109 2.80 1.95 12.21
CA LEU A 109 1.85 2.86 12.83
C LEU A 109 1.05 3.68 11.80
N TYR A 110 1.69 4.14 10.72
CA TYR A 110 0.97 4.77 9.60
C TYR A 110 -0.12 3.86 9.00
N LYS A 111 0.17 2.57 8.86
CA LYS A 111 -0.77 1.59 8.26
C LYS A 111 -1.93 1.26 9.20
N VAL A 112 -1.70 1.32 10.50
CA VAL A 112 -2.70 0.95 11.52
C VAL A 112 -3.30 2.14 12.27
N GLN A 113 -3.08 3.37 11.80
CA GLN A 113 -3.52 4.61 12.46
C GLN A 113 -5.02 4.62 12.83
N ASN A 114 -5.86 3.99 11.99
CA ASN A 114 -7.30 3.92 12.20
C ASN A 114 -7.71 2.95 13.31
N TYR A 115 -6.81 2.05 13.73
CA TYR A 115 -7.01 1.06 14.79
C TYR A 115 -6.35 1.49 16.11
N ILE A 116 -5.79 2.70 16.17
CA ILE A 116 -5.25 3.27 17.41
C ILE A 116 -6.43 3.74 18.26
N GLU A 117 -6.50 3.18 19.46
CA GLU A 117 -7.48 3.49 20.49
C GLU A 117 -6.74 3.95 21.76
N ARG A 118 -7.46 4.63 22.66
CA ARG A 118 -6.96 5.03 23.97
C ARG A 118 -7.68 4.20 25.02
N GLU A 119 -6.94 3.46 25.83
CA GLU A 119 -7.47 2.61 26.90
C GLU A 119 -6.65 2.83 28.17
N SER A 120 -7.31 3.16 29.28
CA SER A 120 -6.67 3.39 30.59
C SER A 120 -5.50 4.39 30.57
N GLY A 121 -5.61 5.46 29.78
CA GLY A 121 -4.58 6.50 29.67
C GLY A 121 -3.37 6.11 28.82
N HIS A 122 -3.42 4.99 28.10
CA HIS A 122 -2.37 4.54 27.18
C HIS A 122 -2.91 4.34 25.77
N PHE A 123 -2.03 4.44 24.76
CA PHE A 123 -2.37 4.09 23.39
C PHE A 123 -2.31 2.58 23.20
N TYR A 124 -3.29 2.04 22.49
CA TYR A 124 -3.35 0.63 22.14
C TYR A 124 -3.85 0.45 20.70
N ILE A 125 -3.27 -0.49 19.96
CA ILE A 125 -3.73 -0.83 18.61
C ILE A 125 -4.64 -2.06 18.71
N ARG A 126 -5.94 -1.85 18.48
CA ARG A 126 -6.95 -2.91 18.46
C ARG A 126 -7.29 -3.27 17.01
N MET A 127 -6.43 -4.07 16.40
CA MET A 127 -6.62 -4.54 15.03
C MET A 127 -7.33 -5.90 15.01
N LYS A 128 -8.41 -6.03 14.22
CA LYS A 128 -9.07 -7.32 13.98
C LYS A 128 -8.30 -8.13 12.94
N PHE A 129 -7.54 -9.11 13.41
CA PHE A 129 -6.87 -10.07 12.52
C PHE A 129 -7.89 -11.12 12.08
N GLY A 130 -8.38 -11.00 10.85
CA GLY A 130 -9.46 -11.85 10.32
C GLY A 130 -10.40 -11.12 9.36
N ASP A 131 -10.25 -9.81 9.20
CA ASP A 131 -11.00 -9.06 8.21
C ASP A 131 -10.69 -9.55 6.78
N ALA A 132 -11.68 -9.48 5.90
CA ALA A 132 -11.59 -9.91 4.51
C ALA A 132 -10.33 -9.36 3.80
N ASN A 133 -9.93 -8.12 4.11
CA ASN A 133 -8.74 -7.49 3.54
C ASN A 133 -7.43 -8.21 3.92
N TRP A 134 -7.31 -8.72 5.16
CA TRP A 134 -6.15 -9.50 5.58
C TRP A 134 -6.11 -10.85 4.84
N PHE A 135 -7.26 -11.52 4.71
CA PHE A 135 -7.35 -12.79 3.99
C PHE A 135 -7.02 -12.61 2.50
N ILE A 136 -7.60 -11.60 1.85
CA ILE A 136 -7.37 -11.29 0.43
C ILE A 136 -5.89 -10.99 0.17
N THR A 137 -5.23 -10.22 1.03
CA THR A 137 -3.80 -9.91 0.83
C THR A 137 -2.90 -11.13 1.02
N ARG A 138 -3.22 -12.04 1.95
CA ARG A 138 -2.48 -13.31 2.13
C ARG A 138 -2.72 -14.25 0.96
N LEU A 139 -3.95 -14.37 0.49
CA LEU A 139 -4.31 -15.14 -0.69
C LEU A 139 -3.59 -14.61 -1.94
N MET A 140 -3.55 -13.29 -2.11
CA MET A 140 -2.84 -12.65 -3.22
C MET A 140 -1.33 -12.93 -3.16
N ALA A 141 -0.71 -12.81 -2.00
CA ALA A 141 0.70 -13.16 -1.83
C ALA A 141 0.98 -14.63 -2.14
N PHE A 142 0.06 -15.53 -1.76
CA PHE A 142 0.14 -16.96 -2.08
C PHE A 142 0.04 -17.21 -3.58
N ILE A 143 -0.95 -16.62 -4.27
CA ILE A 143 -1.11 -16.73 -5.72
C ILE A 143 0.14 -16.22 -6.45
N MET A 144 0.71 -15.10 -6.01
CA MET A 144 1.96 -14.57 -6.58
C MET A 144 3.13 -15.52 -6.38
N GLY A 145 3.23 -16.18 -5.22
CA GLY A 145 4.23 -17.23 -4.98
C GLY A 145 4.06 -18.45 -5.90
N VAL A 146 2.82 -18.87 -6.17
CA VAL A 146 2.55 -19.97 -7.12
C VAL A 146 2.94 -19.56 -8.54
N LEU A 147 2.59 -18.34 -8.97
CA LEU A 147 2.97 -17.82 -10.29
C LEU A 147 4.47 -17.68 -10.44
N PHE A 148 5.19 -17.25 -9.40
CA PHE A 148 6.65 -17.24 -9.38
C PHE A 148 7.23 -18.62 -9.71
N ILE A 149 6.76 -19.67 -9.04
CA ILE A 149 7.23 -21.05 -9.29
C ILE A 149 6.88 -21.48 -10.72
N ALA A 150 5.67 -21.18 -11.19
CA ALA A 150 5.25 -21.52 -12.55
C ALA A 150 6.13 -20.86 -13.62
N PHE A 151 6.45 -19.57 -13.48
CA PHE A 151 7.33 -18.86 -14.41
C PHE A 151 8.78 -19.34 -14.34
N MET A 152 9.27 -19.70 -13.16
CA MET A 152 10.59 -20.33 -13.01
C MET A 152 10.66 -21.67 -13.75
N LEU A 153 9.61 -22.50 -13.64
CA LEU A 153 9.52 -23.78 -14.37
C LEU A 153 9.43 -23.57 -15.88
N LEU A 154 8.61 -22.63 -16.35
CA LEU A 154 8.53 -22.27 -17.77
C LEU A 154 9.87 -21.76 -18.32
N GLY A 155 10.61 -20.98 -17.53
CA GLY A 155 11.96 -20.54 -17.87
C GLY A 155 12.93 -21.72 -18.03
N ALA A 156 12.89 -22.69 -17.10
CA ALA A 156 13.72 -23.89 -17.18
C ALA A 156 13.39 -24.75 -18.41
N ILE A 157 12.10 -24.94 -18.71
CA ILE A 157 11.63 -25.68 -19.90
C ILE A 157 12.11 -24.98 -21.18
N SER A 158 12.03 -23.65 -21.24
CA SER A 158 12.50 -22.86 -22.38
C SER A 158 13.99 -23.08 -22.68
N ILE A 159 14.82 -23.25 -21.65
CA ILE A 159 16.25 -23.56 -21.83
C ILE A 159 16.43 -24.98 -22.37
N ILE A 160 15.71 -25.95 -21.80
CA ILE A 160 15.81 -27.37 -22.18
C ILE A 160 15.37 -27.61 -23.62
N GLU A 161 14.31 -26.93 -24.07
CA GLU A 161 13.80 -27.01 -25.44
C GLU A 161 14.58 -26.16 -26.45
N ASN A 162 15.67 -25.49 -26.01
CA ASN A 162 16.49 -24.62 -26.85
C ASN A 162 15.66 -23.53 -27.56
N LYS A 163 14.58 -23.07 -26.89
CA LYS A 163 13.75 -21.96 -27.37
C LYS A 163 14.53 -20.65 -27.33
N ASN A 164 14.02 -19.65 -28.02
CA ASN A 164 14.71 -18.38 -28.24
C ASN A 164 15.16 -17.75 -26.91
N ASN A 165 16.40 -17.22 -26.84
CA ASN A 165 16.96 -16.66 -25.59
C ASN A 165 16.10 -15.55 -24.96
N LEU A 166 15.30 -14.86 -25.79
CA LEU A 166 14.34 -13.84 -25.35
C LEU A 166 13.19 -14.42 -24.51
N ASP A 167 12.72 -15.62 -24.79
CA ASP A 167 11.60 -16.24 -24.09
C ASP A 167 11.99 -16.62 -22.66
N TYR A 168 13.17 -17.23 -22.51
CA TYR A 168 13.78 -17.50 -21.21
C TYR A 168 13.94 -16.22 -20.37
N LEU A 169 14.50 -15.17 -20.96
CA LEU A 169 14.75 -13.91 -20.27
C LEU A 169 13.43 -13.23 -19.85
N THR A 170 12.39 -13.39 -20.66
CA THR A 170 11.03 -12.93 -20.36
C THR A 170 10.44 -13.70 -19.17
N PHE A 171 10.51 -15.03 -19.15
CA PHE A 171 9.99 -15.83 -18.03
C PHE A 171 10.73 -15.56 -16.72
N LEU A 172 12.05 -15.36 -16.77
CA LEU A 172 12.84 -15.06 -15.57
C LEU A 172 12.52 -13.66 -15.04
N PHE A 173 12.40 -12.66 -15.93
CA PHE A 173 11.91 -11.34 -15.54
C PHE A 173 10.52 -11.40 -14.89
N MET A 174 9.63 -12.23 -15.42
CA MET A 174 8.30 -12.44 -14.87
C MET A 174 8.31 -13.05 -13.48
N ALA A 175 9.15 -14.06 -13.26
CA ALA A 175 9.34 -14.63 -11.93
C ALA A 175 9.74 -13.54 -10.92
N VAL A 176 10.75 -12.73 -11.25
CA VAL A 176 11.21 -11.64 -10.38
C VAL A 176 10.09 -10.65 -10.06
N VAL A 177 9.26 -10.28 -11.04
CA VAL A 177 8.11 -9.38 -10.81
C VAL A 177 7.09 -10.01 -9.85
N MET A 178 6.77 -11.29 -10.02
CA MET A 178 5.82 -12.00 -9.14
C MET A 178 6.35 -12.12 -7.72
N GLU A 179 7.65 -12.37 -7.54
CA GLU A 179 8.30 -12.40 -6.23
C GLU A 179 8.22 -11.04 -5.53
N LEU A 180 8.61 -9.96 -6.22
CA LEU A 180 8.58 -8.61 -5.66
C LEU A 180 7.16 -8.17 -5.28
N THR A 181 6.17 -8.49 -6.11
CA THR A 181 4.75 -8.16 -5.85
C THR A 181 4.16 -9.02 -4.72
N GLY A 182 4.53 -10.30 -4.64
CA GLY A 182 4.16 -11.19 -3.54
C GLY A 182 4.72 -10.74 -2.19
N LEU A 183 6.02 -10.40 -2.15
CA LEU A 183 6.66 -9.84 -0.95
C LEU A 183 6.03 -8.50 -0.55
N TRP A 184 5.74 -7.64 -1.52
CA TRP A 184 5.05 -6.40 -1.27
C TRP A 184 3.67 -6.66 -0.64
N ALA A 185 2.84 -7.51 -1.25
CA ALA A 185 1.51 -7.87 -0.73
C ALA A 185 1.57 -8.44 0.69
N PHE A 186 2.57 -9.29 0.97
CA PHE A 186 2.81 -9.85 2.30
C PHE A 186 3.18 -8.77 3.35
N SER A 187 3.89 -7.73 2.92
CA SER A 187 4.35 -6.62 3.77
C SER A 187 3.27 -5.56 4.05
N ILE A 188 2.16 -5.55 3.31
CA ILE A 188 1.10 -4.54 3.46
C ILE A 188 0.49 -4.62 4.87
N PHE A 189 0.16 -5.82 5.32
CA PHE A 189 -0.47 -6.02 6.62
C PHE A 189 0.52 -6.47 7.70
N PRO A 190 0.65 -5.72 8.81
CA PRO A 190 1.50 -6.14 9.92
C PRO A 190 1.00 -7.45 10.52
N THR A 191 1.91 -8.22 11.11
CA THR A 191 1.54 -9.46 11.80
C THR A 191 1.05 -9.18 13.21
N ARG A 192 0.27 -10.12 13.79
CA ARG A 192 -0.17 -10.05 15.19
C ARG A 192 0.99 -9.84 16.16
N LYS A 193 2.10 -10.57 15.97
CA LYS A 193 3.33 -10.42 16.75
C LYS A 193 3.93 -9.01 16.65
N THR A 194 3.85 -8.38 15.48
CA THR A 194 4.32 -7.00 15.28
C THR A 194 3.46 -6.03 16.08
N ILE A 195 2.13 -6.18 16.05
CA ILE A 195 1.22 -5.31 16.79
C ILE A 195 1.36 -5.50 18.30
N GLU A 196 1.52 -6.72 18.80
CA GLU A 196 1.78 -6.97 20.22
C GLU A 196 3.05 -6.26 20.70
N LYS A 197 4.14 -6.31 19.91
CA LYS A 197 5.38 -5.59 20.23
C LYS A 197 5.20 -4.07 20.22
N ILE A 198 4.41 -3.54 19.29
CA ILE A 198 4.11 -2.11 19.24
C ILE A 198 3.26 -1.72 20.47
N ASN A 199 2.25 -2.50 20.84
CA ASN A 199 1.41 -2.22 22.00
C ASN A 199 2.20 -2.22 23.32
N ILE A 200 3.17 -3.12 23.48
CA ILE A 200 4.09 -3.10 24.63
C ILE A 200 4.87 -1.79 24.69
N GLU A 201 5.27 -1.26 23.53
CA GLU A 201 6.00 0.00 23.48
C GLU A 201 5.11 1.23 23.67
N LEU A 202 3.91 1.22 23.10
CA LEU A 202 2.92 2.28 23.32
C LEU A 202 2.49 2.37 24.79
N ALA A 203 2.50 1.25 25.52
CA ALA A 203 2.21 1.22 26.94
C ALA A 203 3.28 1.91 27.82
N LYS A 204 4.47 2.21 27.29
CA LYS A 204 5.54 2.88 28.05
C LYS A 204 5.25 4.33 28.39
N PHE A 205 4.38 4.99 27.62
CA PHE A 205 4.07 6.40 27.78
C PHE A 205 2.57 6.62 27.88
N ARG A 206 2.16 7.63 28.64
CA ARG A 206 0.75 8.01 28.79
C ARG A 206 0.30 8.85 27.62
N ALA A 207 -0.92 8.61 27.19
CA ALA A 207 -1.60 9.48 26.24
C ALA A 207 -1.82 10.86 26.90
N PRO A 208 -1.68 11.95 26.15
CA PRO A 208 -2.04 13.27 26.64
C PRO A 208 -3.56 13.34 26.81
N ASP A 209 -4.00 14.03 27.85
CA ASP A 209 -5.42 14.28 28.16
C ASP A 209 -6.17 14.91 26.98
#